data_AF-A0A7C7EC41-F1
#
_entry.id   AF-A0A7C7EC41-F1
#
_cell.length_a   1.000
_cell.length_b   1.000
_cell.length_c   1.000
_cell.angle_alpha   90.00
_cell.angle_beta   90.00
_cell.angle_gamma   90.00
#
_symmetry.space_group_name_H-M   'P 1'
#
loop_
_entity.id
_entity.type
_entity.pdbx_description
1 polymer ?
#
loop_
_entity_poly.entity_id
_entity_poly.type
_entity_poly.pdbx_seq_one_letter_code
_entity_poly.pdbx_strand_id
1 'polypeptide(L)' 'MDKKERIKNEIARLTELIKESESITEQMPGYLRKNQELALRTYKKKLAALELEYMKL' A
#
# COMPACT_ATOMS: atom_id res chain seq x y z
N MET A 1 -4.08 -20.53 -9.45
CA MET A 1 -3.52 -19.97 -8.21
C MET A 1 -4.67 -19.74 -7.24
N ASP A 2 -4.54 -20.23 -6.01
CA ASP A 2 -5.58 -20.15 -4.98
C ASP A 2 -5.92 -18.69 -4.62
N LYS A 3 -7.16 -18.44 -4.19
CA LYS A 3 -7.63 -17.09 -3.83
C LYS A 3 -6.80 -16.51 -2.69
N LYS A 4 -6.48 -17.32 -1.68
CA LYS A 4 -5.68 -16.90 -0.52
C LYS A 4 -4.27 -16.51 -0.95
N GLU A 5 -3.66 -17.30 -1.82
CA GLU A 5 -2.33 -17.02 -2.36
C GLU A 5 -2.29 -15.74 -3.23
N ARG A 6 -3.34 -15.51 -4.04
CA ARG A 6 -3.48 -14.26 -4.81
C ARG A 6 -3.52 -13.02 -3.91
N ILE A 7 -4.28 -13.08 -2.81
CA ILE A 7 -4.41 -11.95 -1.87
C ILE A 7 -3.09 -11.74 -1.12
N LYS A 8 -2.44 -12.81 -0.67
CA LYS A 8 -1.12 -12.74 -0.03
C LYS A 8 -0.08 -12.06 -0.92
N ASN A 9 -0.03 -12.42 -2.20
CA ASN A 9 0.89 -11.83 -3.16
C ASN A 9 0.60 -10.33 -3.41
N GLU A 10 -0.67 -9.94 -3.49
CA GLU A 10 -1.04 -8.53 -3.64
C GLU A 10 -0.75 -7.71 -2.37
N ILE A 11 -0.93 -8.28 -1.17
CA ILE A 11 -0.51 -7.68 0.11
C ILE A 11 0.98 -7.42 0.08
N ALA A 12 1.80 -8.43 -0.22
CA ALA A 12 3.26 -8.29 -0.27
C ALA A 12 3.69 -7.20 -1.28
N ARG A 13 3.11 -7.20 -2.47
CA ARG A 13 3.38 -6.20 -3.51
C ARG A 13 3.01 -4.78 -3.07
N LEU A 14 1.84 -4.60 -2.45
CA LEU A 14 1.38 -3.29 -1.97
C LEU A 14 2.21 -2.79 -0.79
N THR A 15 2.63 -3.66 0.11
CA THR A 15 3.49 -3.32 1.24
C THR A 15 4.82 -2.74 0.77
N GLU A 16 5.51 -3.39 -0.17
CA GLU A 16 6.77 -2.87 -0.72
C GLU A 16 6.55 -1.56 -1.48
N LEU A 17 5.50 -1.47 -2.31
CA LEU A 17 5.17 -0.24 -3.04
C LEU A 17 4.93 0.95 -2.10
N ILE A 18 4.21 0.74 -0.99
CA ILE A 18 3.95 1.78 0.01
C ILE A 18 5.26 2.22 0.65
N LYS A 19 6.11 1.28 1.06
CA LYS A 19 7.40 1.57 1.70
C LYS A 19 8.34 2.37 0.78
N GLU A 20 8.44 1.97 -0.49
CA GLU A 20 9.21 2.73 -1.49
C GLU A 20 8.64 4.14 -1.69
N SER A 21 7.30 4.23 -1.80
CA SER A 21 6.61 5.51 -1.99
C SER A 21 6.78 6.46 -0.80
N GLU A 22 6.77 5.93 0.43
CA GLU A 22 7.04 6.71 1.65
C GLU A 22 8.46 7.28 1.63
N SER A 23 9.46 6.44 1.34
CA SER A 23 10.87 6.86 1.23
C SER A 23 11.06 7.97 0.17
N ILE A 24 10.40 7.84 -0.98
CA ILE A 24 10.43 8.88 -2.02
C ILE A 24 9.77 10.16 -1.51
N THR A 25 8.60 10.06 -0.86
CA THR A 25 7.83 11.22 -0.36
C THR A 25 8.63 12.01 0.67
N GLU A 26 9.38 11.34 1.54
CA GLU A 26 10.25 12.00 2.54
C GLU A 26 11.34 12.84 1.90
N GLN A 27 11.83 12.43 0.72
CA GLN A 27 12.85 13.15 -0.04
C GLN A 27 12.27 14.30 -0.89
N MET A 28 10.95 14.32 -1.10
CA MET A 28 10.31 15.37 -1.90
C MET A 28 10.28 16.71 -1.17
N PRO A 29 10.36 17.84 -1.89
CA PRO A 29 10.02 19.15 -1.35
C PRO A 29 8.58 19.20 -0.82
N GLY A 30 8.36 19.86 0.33
CA GLY A 30 7.08 19.85 1.04
C GLY A 30 5.86 20.28 0.21
N TYR A 31 6.05 21.16 -0.78
CA TYR A 31 4.97 21.61 -1.67
C TYR A 31 4.50 20.52 -2.67
N LEU A 32 5.31 19.49 -2.92
CA LEU A 32 4.96 18.35 -3.77
C LEU A 32 4.42 17.14 -2.99
N ARG A 33 4.66 17.08 -1.67
CA ARG A 33 4.28 15.94 -0.82
C ARG A 33 2.77 15.71 -0.73
N LYS A 34 1.97 16.78 -0.71
CA LYS A 34 0.53 16.69 -0.40
C LYS A 34 -0.23 15.69 -1.27
N ASN A 35 0.04 15.68 -2.57
CA ASN A 35 -0.62 14.76 -3.50
C ASN A 35 -0.13 13.32 -3.29
N GLN A 36 1.16 13.14 -3.02
CA GLN A 36 1.76 11.84 -2.77
C GLN A 36 1.29 11.23 -1.44
N GLU A 37 1.18 12.04 -0.39
CA GLU A 37 0.60 11.64 0.91
C GLU A 37 -0.88 11.27 0.80
N LEU A 38 -1.63 11.95 -0.07
CA LEU A 38 -3.03 11.59 -0.36
C LEU A 38 -3.10 10.22 -1.05
N ALA A 39 -2.26 9.98 -2.06
CA ALA A 39 -2.20 8.69 -2.74
C ALA A 39 -1.77 7.56 -1.78
N LEU A 40 -0.74 7.79 -0.95
CA LEU A 40 -0.27 6.86 0.08
C LEU A 40 -1.39 6.46 1.05
N ARG A 41 -2.22 7.42 1.49
CA ARG A 41 -3.39 7.12 2.34
C ARG A 41 -4.38 6.16 1.66
N THR A 42 -4.62 6.31 0.37
CA THR A 42 -5.50 5.41 -0.39
C THR A 42 -4.90 4.00 -0.47
N TYR A 43 -3.60 3.88 -0.76
CA TYR A 43 -2.92 2.58 -0.80
C TYR A 43 -2.92 1.89 0.58
N LYS A 44 -2.67 2.62 1.66
CA LYS A 44 -2.76 2.08 3.03
C LYS A 44 -4.16 1.56 3.37
N LYS A 45 -5.22 2.28 2.96
CA LYS A 45 -6.61 1.80 3.12
C LYS A 45 -6.87 0.52 2.31
N LYS A 46 -6.36 0.44 1.08
CA LYS A 46 -6.48 -0.76 0.24
C LYS A 46 -5.74 -1.94 0.87
N LEU A 47 -4.53 -1.73 1.38
CA LEU A 47 -3.75 -2.77 2.05
C LEU A 47 -4.52 -3.32 3.27
N ALA A 48 -5.02 -2.45 4.14
CA ALA A 48 -5.80 -2.86 5.31
C ALA A 48 -7.07 -3.65 4.93
N ALA A 49 -7.74 -3.28 3.83
CA ALA A 49 -8.89 -4.03 3.33
C ALA A 49 -8.51 -5.43 2.84
N LEU A 50 -7.38 -5.57 2.15
CA LEU A 50 -6.86 -6.87 1.70
C LEU A 50 -6.40 -7.75 2.86
N GLU A 51 -5.72 -7.18 3.85
CA GLU A 51 -5.33 -7.90 5.07
C GLU A 51 -6.56 -8.42 5.82
N LEU A 52 -7.61 -7.61 5.94
CA LEU A 52 -8.88 -8.03 6.52
C LEU A 52 -9.57 -9.13 5.70
N GLU A 53 -9.56 -9.04 4.37
CA GLU A 53 -10.07 -10.11 3.51
C GLU A 53 -9.28 -11.40 3.70
N TYR A 54 -7.94 -11.31 3.74
CA TYR A 54 -7.06 -12.45 3.94
C TYR A 54 -7.31 -13.16 5.27
N MET A 55 -7.52 -12.40 6.35
CA MET A 55 -7.83 -12.97 7.68
C MET A 55 -9.18 -13.71 7.72
N LYS A 56 -10.11 -13.38 6.83
CA LYS A 56 -11.45 -13.99 6.75
C LYS A 56 -11.51 -15.22 5.84
N LEU A 57 -10.43 -15.53 5.11
CA LEU A 57 -10.30 -16.69 4.21
C LEU A 57 -9.57 -17.85 4.89
#